data_AF-A0AAE3JTZ3-F1
#
_entry.id   AF-A0AAE3JTZ3-F1
#
_cell.length_a   1.000
_cell.length_b   1.000
_cell.length_c   1.000
_cell.angle_alpha   90.00
_cell.angle_beta   90.00
_cell.angle_gamma   90.00
#
_symmetry.space_group_name_H-M   'P 1'
#
loop_
_entity.id
_entity.type
_entity.pdbx_description
1 polymer ?
#
loop_
_entity_poly.entity_id
_entity_poly.type
_entity_poly.pdbx_seq_one_letter_code
_entity_poly.pdbx_strand_id
1 'polypeptide(L)' 'MTYKEASRDVVIPGGHVYDIGFYDGDERQFVAFGSRDLEQLWNDFCDKNNLERDCIDYIELV' A
#
# COMPACT_ATOMS: atom_id res chain seq x y z
N MET A 1 -4.52 -9.77 1.63
CA MET A 1 -3.25 -10.20 0.99
C MET A 1 -2.10 -9.47 1.65
N THR A 2 -0.88 -10.02 1.56
CA THR A 2 0.30 -9.30 2.06
C THR A 2 0.67 -8.15 1.11
N TYR A 3 1.37 -7.13 1.63
CA TYR A 3 1.92 -6.05 0.81
C TYR A 3 2.79 -6.55 -0.36
N LYS A 4 3.60 -7.59 -0.11
CA LYS A 4 4.51 -8.15 -1.12
C LYS A 4 3.77 -8.80 -2.29
N GLU A 5 2.60 -9.39 -2.03
CA GLU A 5 1.78 -9.98 -3.08
C GLU A 5 1.11 -8.88 -3.91
N ALA A 6 0.48 -7.91 -3.25
CA ALA A 6 -0.29 -6.87 -3.92
C ALA A 6 0.58 -5.84 -4.67
N SER A 7 1.79 -5.54 -4.17
CA SER A 7 2.70 -4.58 -4.80
C SER A 7 3.49 -5.14 -5.99
N ARG A 8 3.49 -6.46 -6.16
CA ARG A 8 4.32 -7.15 -7.13
C ARG A 8 3.98 -6.68 -8.54
N ASP A 9 4.99 -6.23 -9.27
CA ASP A 9 4.89 -5.74 -10.65
C ASP A 9 3.98 -4.50 -10.84
N VAL A 10 3.46 -3.92 -9.76
CA VAL A 10 2.67 -2.68 -9.75
C VAL A 10 3.52 -1.47 -9.39
N VAL A 11 4.34 -1.59 -8.34
CA VAL A 11 5.04 -0.44 -7.76
C VAL A 11 6.34 -0.17 -8.52
N ILE A 12 6.38 0.98 -9.18
CA ILE A 12 7.51 1.44 -9.99
C ILE A 12 8.31 2.56 -9.31
N PRO A 13 9.60 2.72 -9.64
CA PRO A 13 10.39 3.85 -9.15
C PRO A 13 9.87 5.19 -9.68
N GLY A 14 10.02 6.25 -8.88
CA GLY A 14 9.95 7.63 -9.39
C GLY A 14 8.74 8.47 -8.99
N GLY A 15 8.34 8.45 -7.71
CA GLY A 15 7.41 9.41 -7.13
C GLY A 15 6.01 9.34 -7.74
N HIS A 16 5.32 8.25 -7.47
CA HIS A 16 3.99 7.95 -8.01
C HIS A 16 2.94 7.89 -6.91
N VAL A 17 1.68 7.95 -7.33
CA VAL A 17 0.53 7.87 -6.45
C VAL A 17 -0.06 6.47 -6.54
N TYR A 18 -0.29 5.85 -5.38
CA TYR A 18 -0.84 4.51 -5.28
C TYR A 18 -2.08 4.53 -4.39
N ASP A 19 -3.11 3.82 -4.83
CA ASP A 19 -4.28 3.52 -4.00
C ASP A 19 -4.12 2.11 -3.43
N ILE A 20 -4.23 2.00 -2.11
CA ILE A 20 -4.24 0.73 -1.38
C ILE A 20 -5.64 0.50 -0.84
N GLY A 21 -6.33 -0.49 -1.38
CA GLY A 21 -7.60 -0.99 -0.87
C GLY A 21 -7.39 -2.01 0.25
N PHE A 22 -8.20 -1.97 1.30
CA PHE A 22 -8.14 -2.87 2.44
C PHE A 22 -9.50 -3.05 3.12
N TYR A 23 -9.64 -4.14 3.88
CA TYR A 23 -10.87 -4.48 4.62
C TYR A 23 -12.18 -4.39 3.79
N ASP A 24 -12.15 -4.88 2.55
CA ASP A 24 -13.33 -5.04 1.68
C ASP A 24 -14.13 -3.74 1.45
N GLY A 25 -13.45 -2.59 1.35
CA GLY A 25 -14.10 -1.33 0.96
C GLY A 25 -13.45 -0.06 1.45
N ASP A 26 -12.47 -0.14 2.36
CA ASP A 26 -11.66 1.01 2.74
C ASP A 26 -10.51 1.20 1.74
N GLU A 27 -10.11 2.45 1.54
CA GLU A 27 -9.03 2.80 0.63
C GLU A 27 -8.19 3.94 1.19
N ARG A 28 -6.89 3.90 0.91
CA ARG A 28 -5.99 5.02 1.20
C ARG A 28 -4.97 5.23 0.10
N GLN A 29 -4.84 6.51 -0.28
CA GLN A 29 -3.84 6.98 -1.22
C GLN A 29 -2.51 7.32 -0.54
N PHE A 30 -1.41 6.95 -1.20
CA PHE A 30 -0.04 7.24 -0.80
C PHE A 30 0.80 7.73 -1.98
N VAL A 31 1.69 8.68 -1.71
CA VAL A 31 2.75 9.07 -2.66
C VAL A 31 4.01 8.32 -2.27
N ALA A 32 4.58 7.53 -3.17
CA ALA A 32 5.76 6.73 -2.89
C ALA A 32 6.78 6.75 -4.02
N PHE A 33 8.06 6.66 -3.66
CA PHE A 33 9.17 6.65 -4.60
C PHE A 33 9.61 5.25 -5.05
N GLY A 34 8.99 4.21 -4.51
CA GLY A 34 9.20 2.82 -4.88
C GLY A 34 8.67 1.85 -3.82
N SER A 35 8.86 0.54 -4.05
CA SER A 35 8.24 -0.51 -3.23
C SER A 35 8.61 -0.44 -1.74
N ARG A 36 9.87 -0.15 -1.39
CA ARG A 36 10.27 -0.05 0.03
C ARG A 36 9.63 1.16 0.74
N ASP A 37 9.50 2.26 0.02
CA ASP A 37 8.92 3.50 0.56
C ASP A 37 7.42 3.33 0.79
N LEU A 38 6.71 2.76 -0.20
CA LEU A 38 5.28 2.46 -0.06
C LEU A 38 5.00 1.43 1.04
N GLU A 39 5.86 0.40 1.20
CA GLU A 39 5.74 -0.57 2.32
C GLU A 39 5.85 0.12 3.68
N GLN A 40 6.79 1.08 3.81
CA GLN A 40 6.98 1.83 5.05
C GLN A 40 5.78 2.74 5.34
N LEU A 41 5.26 3.44 4.34
CA LEU A 41 4.05 4.26 4.47
C LEU A 41 2.83 3.43 4.90
N TRP A 42 2.66 2.25 4.30
CA TRP A 42 1.59 1.33 4.67
C TRP A 42 1.73 0.82 6.11
N ASN A 43 2.94 0.43 6.51
CA ASN A 43 3.22 -0.04 7.87
C ASN A 43 2.95 1.05 8.91
N ASP A 44 3.41 2.28 8.66
CA ASP A 44 3.18 3.43 9.54
C ASP A 44 1.69 3.77 9.65
N PHE A 45 0.94 3.62 8.55
CA PHE A 45 -0.51 3.80 8.54
C PHE A 45 -1.22 2.72 9.37
N CYS A 46 -0.85 1.45 9.20
CA CYS A 46 -1.39 0.34 10.00
C CYS A 46 -1.13 0.56 11.49
N ASP A 47 0.10 0.90 11.88
CA ASP A 47 0.48 1.10 13.27
C ASP A 47 -0.31 2.25 13.91
N LYS A 48 -0.55 3.35 13.18
CA LYS A 48 -1.33 4.50 13.66
C LYS A 48 -2.82 4.18 13.84
N ASN A 49 -3.36 3.29 13.04
CA ASN A 49 -4.79 2.97 13.03
C ASN A 49 -5.10 1.61 13.67
N ASN A 50 -4.10 0.93 14.25
CA ASN A 50 -4.22 -0.40 14.84
C ASN A 50 -4.82 -1.43 13.85
N LEU A 51 -4.31 -1.44 12.62
CA LEU A 51 -4.72 -2.34 11.55
C LEU A 51 -3.73 -3.50 11.39
N GLU A 52 -4.21 -4.63 10.89
CA GLU A 52 -3.34 -5.72 10.45
C GLU A 52 -2.65 -5.31 9.13
N ARG A 53 -1.39 -5.70 8.94
CA ARG A 53 -0.64 -5.35 7.72
C ARG A 53 -1.06 -6.16 6.49
N ASP A 54 -1.61 -7.35 6.72
CA ASP A 54 -1.97 -8.33 5.68
C ASP A 54 -3.46 -8.25 5.27
N CYS A 55 -4.09 -7.10 5.50
CA CYS A 55 -5.49 -6.82 5.15
C CYS A 55 -5.67 -6.17 3.76
N ILE A 56 -4.64 -6.15 2.92
CA ILE A 56 -4.68 -5.49 1.61
C ILE A 56 -5.51 -6.30 0.61
N ASP A 57 -6.41 -5.63 -0.10
CA ASP A 57 -7.23 -6.20 -1.19
C ASP A 57 -6.64 -5.90 -2.57
N TYR A 58 -6.03 -4.72 -2.75
CA TYR A 58 -5.28 -4.37 -3.95
C TYR A 58 -4.29 -3.24 -3.69
N ILE A 59 -3.31 -3.13 -4.58
CA ILE A 59 -2.52 -1.91 -4.77
C ILE A 59 -2.62 -1.58 -6.26
N GLU A 60 -2.95 -0.34 -6.57
CA GLU A 60 -2.98 0.13 -7.96
C GLU A 60 -2.25 1.46 -8.12
N LEU A 61 -1.71 1.68 -9.32
CA LEU A 61 -1.07 2.91 -9.73
C LEU A 61 -2.12 3.84 -10.33
N VAL A 62 -2.17 5.09 -9.85
CA VAL A 62 -3.11 6.14 -10.30
C VAL A 62 -2.55 6.96 -11.46
#